data_AF-A0A0G0T7W2-F1
#
_entry.id   AF-A0A0G0T7W2-F1
#
_cell.length_a   1.000
_cell.length_b   1.000
_cell.length_c   1.000
_cell.angle_alpha   90.00
_cell.angle_beta   90.00
_cell.angle_gamma   90.00
#
_symmetry.space_group_name_H-M   'P 1'
#
loop_
_entity.id
_entity.type
_entity.pdbx_description
1 polymer ?
#
loop_
_entity_poly.entity_id
_entity_poly.type
_entity_poly.pdbx_seq_one_letter_code
_entity_poly.pdbx_strand_id
1 'polypeptide(L)'
;MLCPLCNQILIAITVHTEQHGSFKVDHCGRCGGNWFDRYEINRLAYQEVIRLGSITNSFNNEEIYPKEEFLCPIDHLPLIKFTGSSVPYNITIRRCLKCAGVFVSQKDLLKFKDQQRQKINLLKHLNLPFPTVAAVFIPIFFAGVLLFSTFLTVSKVKESQDNQAKAREMITSVQTVPVNSQTTGIIFITSDPVTASITYWSNPLNKKTIIVSETPKTVHSAILKNLGEETDYKYQITLGLTNNSQTTSSEYSFKTQ
;
A
#
# COMPACT_ATOMS: atom_id res chain seq x y z
N MET A 1 -10.81 41.49 4.43
CA MET A 1 -10.48 41.33 3.00
C MET A 1 -11.42 42.18 2.16
N LEU A 2 -10.96 42.78 1.05
CA LEU A 2 -11.79 43.62 0.18
C LEU A 2 -12.25 42.86 -1.07
N CYS A 3 -13.50 43.08 -1.47
CA CYS A 3 -14.08 42.44 -2.65
C CYS A 3 -13.36 42.91 -3.92
N PRO A 4 -12.83 41.99 -4.75
CA PRO A 4 -12.16 42.35 -6.00
C PRO A 4 -13.04 43.12 -7.00
N LEU A 5 -14.36 43.01 -6.90
CA LEU A 5 -15.31 43.65 -7.81
C LEU A 5 -15.68 45.08 -7.38
N CYS A 6 -16.04 45.29 -6.10
CA CYS A 6 -16.60 46.56 -5.61
C CYS A 6 -15.88 47.16 -4.39
N ASN A 7 -14.76 46.57 -3.97
CA ASN A 7 -13.92 47.01 -2.84
C ASN A 7 -14.62 47.09 -1.47
N GLN A 8 -15.81 46.50 -1.33
CA GLN A 8 -16.47 46.36 -0.04
C GLN A 8 -15.85 45.25 0.79
N ILE A 9 -16.07 45.29 2.10
CA ILE A 9 -15.60 44.26 3.02
C ILE A 9 -16.24 42.91 2.64
N LEU A 10 -15.40 41.88 2.54
CA LEU A 10 -15.83 40.48 2.47
C LEU A 10 -16.06 39.96 3.89
N ILE A 11 -17.15 39.22 4.06
CA ILE A 11 -17.56 38.62 5.32
C ILE A 11 -17.43 37.10 5.18
N ALA A 12 -16.73 36.47 6.13
CA ALA A 12 -16.57 35.02 6.14
C ALA A 12 -17.85 34.32 6.58
N ILE A 13 -18.35 33.39 5.75
CA ILE A 13 -19.59 32.66 5.96
C ILE A 13 -19.29 31.16 5.94
N THR A 14 -19.68 30.45 6.99
CA THR A 14 -19.58 29.00 7.03
C THR A 14 -20.57 28.38 6.04
N VAL A 15 -20.08 27.57 5.11
CA VAL A 15 -20.83 26.83 4.10
C VAL A 15 -20.58 25.34 4.24
N HIS A 16 -21.46 24.53 3.67
CA HIS A 16 -21.40 23.07 3.70
C HIS A 16 -20.99 22.46 2.36
N THR A 17 -20.37 21.27 2.43
CA THR A 17 -20.07 20.43 1.26
C THR A 17 -21.17 19.40 1.04
N GLU A 18 -21.23 18.83 -0.17
CA GLU A 18 -22.13 17.71 -0.50
C GLU A 18 -21.85 16.44 0.36
N GLN A 19 -20.69 16.36 1.01
CA GLN A 19 -20.25 15.24 1.85
C GLN A 19 -20.31 15.54 3.35
N HIS A 20 -21.18 16.45 3.79
CA HIS A 20 -21.37 16.82 5.20
C HIS A 20 -20.14 17.47 5.88
N GLY A 21 -19.19 17.99 5.11
CA GLY A 21 -18.12 18.85 5.61
C GLY A 21 -18.52 20.33 5.63
N SER A 22 -17.70 21.18 6.22
CA SER A 22 -17.88 22.65 6.16
C SER A 22 -16.56 23.39 6.00
N PHE A 23 -16.64 24.61 5.45
CA PHE A 23 -15.52 25.54 5.32
C PHE A 23 -16.06 26.98 5.28
N LYS A 24 -15.19 28.00 5.27
CA LYS A 24 -15.60 29.41 5.24
C LYS A 24 -15.41 29.98 3.84
N VAL A 25 -16.41 30.72 3.35
CA VAL A 25 -16.35 31.47 2.09
C VAL A 25 -16.42 32.95 2.41
N ASP A 26 -15.56 33.74 1.78
CA ASP A 26 -15.56 35.19 1.91
C ASP A 26 -16.56 35.80 0.93
N HIS A 27 -17.69 36.25 1.45
CA HIS A 27 -18.83 36.74 0.67
C HIS A 27 -18.98 38.25 0.75
N CYS A 28 -19.27 38.90 -0.39
CA CYS A 28 -19.56 40.33 -0.45
C CYS A 28 -21.06 40.59 -0.36
N GLY A 29 -21.53 41.15 0.76
CA GLY A 29 -22.94 41.50 0.94
C GLY A 29 -23.47 42.59 0.00
N ARG A 30 -22.61 43.37 -0.68
CA ARG A 30 -23.04 44.42 -1.64
C ARG A 30 -23.23 43.90 -3.06
N CYS A 31 -22.22 43.21 -3.61
CA CYS A 31 -22.23 42.78 -5.02
C CYS A 31 -22.47 41.28 -5.22
N GLY A 32 -22.54 40.50 -4.13
CA GLY A 32 -22.64 39.05 -4.17
C GLY A 32 -21.38 38.35 -4.66
N GLY A 33 -20.25 39.04 -4.81
CA GLY A 33 -18.97 38.44 -5.17
C GLY A 33 -18.49 37.49 -4.07
N ASN A 34 -17.96 36.33 -4.46
CA ASN A 34 -17.49 35.30 -3.55
C ASN A 34 -16.00 35.03 -3.79
N TRP A 35 -15.24 34.94 -2.70
CA TRP A 35 -13.85 34.51 -2.70
C TRP A 35 -13.72 33.13 -2.04
N PHE A 36 -12.99 32.24 -2.70
CA PHE A 36 -12.74 30.88 -2.30
C PHE A 36 -11.24 30.64 -2.20
N ASP A 37 -10.80 29.91 -1.19
CA ASP A 37 -9.44 29.41 -1.15
C ASP A 37 -9.27 28.26 -2.17
N ARG A 38 -8.02 27.80 -2.27
CA ARG A 38 -7.62 26.79 -3.24
C ARG A 38 -8.53 25.55 -3.15
N TYR A 39 -9.14 25.19 -4.27
CA TYR A 39 -10.03 24.02 -4.45
C TYR A 39 -11.39 24.08 -3.75
N GLU A 40 -11.69 25.09 -2.95
CA GLU A 40 -12.92 25.15 -2.15
C GLU A 40 -14.18 25.31 -3.01
N ILE A 41 -14.09 26.11 -4.08
CA ILE A 41 -15.22 26.34 -5.02
C ILE A 41 -15.81 25.03 -5.55
N ASN A 42 -15.00 23.99 -5.73
CA ASN A 42 -15.48 22.69 -6.23
C ASN A 42 -16.25 21.90 -5.18
N ARG A 43 -15.98 22.11 -3.89
CA ARG A 43 -16.59 21.36 -2.77
C ARG A 43 -17.89 21.99 -2.26
N LEU A 44 -18.15 23.25 -2.60
CA LEU A 44 -19.37 23.98 -2.22
C LEU A 44 -20.63 23.24 -2.68
N ALA A 45 -21.59 23.01 -1.78
CA ALA A 45 -22.88 22.43 -2.12
C ALA A 45 -23.77 23.39 -2.93
N TYR A 46 -24.63 22.86 -3.81
CA TYR A 46 -25.51 23.70 -4.64
C TYR A 46 -26.44 24.59 -3.80
N GLN A 47 -26.99 24.05 -2.72
CA GLN A 47 -27.90 24.78 -1.82
C GLN A 47 -27.22 25.99 -1.16
N GLU A 48 -25.91 25.89 -0.86
CA GLU A 48 -25.14 26.99 -0.28
C GLU A 48 -24.96 28.14 -1.26
N VAL A 49 -24.87 27.87 -2.57
CA VAL A 49 -24.86 28.95 -3.57
C VAL A 49 -26.13 29.76 -3.51
N ILE A 50 -27.29 29.10 -3.40
CA ILE A 50 -28.59 29.78 -3.28
C ILE A 50 -28.63 30.62 -2.00
N ARG A 51 -28.18 30.06 -0.88
CA ARG A 51 -28.12 30.75 0.41
C ARG A 51 -27.23 32.00 0.36
N LEU A 52 -26.03 31.90 -0.23
CA LEU A 52 -25.13 33.03 -0.43
C LEU A 52 -25.77 34.13 -1.30
N GLY A 53 -26.60 33.74 -2.28
CA GLY A 53 -27.37 34.70 -3.08
C GLY A 53 -28.44 35.43 -2.27
N SER A 54 -29.16 34.72 -1.40
CA SER A 54 -30.27 35.31 -0.62
C SER A 54 -29.84 36.34 0.43
N ILE A 55 -28.58 36.29 0.87
CA ILE A 55 -28.03 37.20 1.88
C ILE A 55 -27.30 38.40 1.26
N THR A 56 -27.24 38.48 -0.08
CA THR A 56 -26.72 39.66 -0.78
C THR A 56 -27.76 40.77 -0.72
N ASN A 57 -27.42 41.91 -0.10
CA ASN A 57 -28.28 43.08 -0.02
C ASN A 57 -28.36 43.76 -1.38
N SER A 58 -29.33 43.33 -2.19
CA SER A 58 -29.59 43.87 -3.54
C SER A 58 -30.49 45.12 -3.51
N PHE A 59 -30.82 45.65 -2.32
CA PHE A 59 -31.78 46.75 -2.15
C PHE A 59 -31.28 48.14 -2.57
N ASN A 60 -29.98 48.30 -2.86
CA ASN A 60 -29.47 49.50 -3.49
C ASN A 60 -29.34 49.24 -4.99
N ASN A 61 -30.30 49.73 -5.79
CA ASN A 61 -30.29 49.80 -7.26
C ASN A 61 -29.17 50.72 -7.81
N GLU A 62 -28.03 50.84 -7.13
CA GLU A 62 -26.86 51.51 -7.67
C GLU A 62 -26.17 50.57 -8.65
N GLU A 63 -25.96 51.03 -9.88
CA GLU A 63 -25.18 50.28 -10.87
C GLU A 63 -23.78 49.99 -10.30
N ILE A 64 -23.48 48.70 -10.10
CA ILE A 64 -22.16 48.24 -9.66
C ILE A 64 -21.26 48.18 -10.89
N TYR A 65 -20.54 49.27 -11.15
CA TYR A 65 -19.53 49.27 -12.21
C TYR A 65 -18.32 48.43 -11.79
N PRO A 66 -17.94 47.41 -12.57
CA PRO A 66 -16.74 46.64 -12.30
C PRO A 66 -15.50 47.54 -12.40
N LYS A 67 -14.55 47.38 -11.48
CA LYS A 67 -13.22 47.97 -11.63
C LYS A 67 -12.53 47.45 -12.89
N GLU A 68 -11.69 48.29 -13.49
CA GLU A 68 -10.81 47.93 -14.60
C GLU A 68 -9.85 46.79 -14.21
N GLU A 69 -9.42 46.75 -12.93
CA GLU A 69 -8.51 45.73 -12.40
C GLU A 69 -9.09 45.00 -11.19
N PHE A 70 -9.03 43.67 -11.22
CA PHE A 70 -9.41 42.79 -10.12
C PHE A 70 -8.15 42.38 -9.36
N LEU A 71 -8.03 42.77 -8.10
CA LEU A 71 -6.89 42.42 -7.25
C LEU A 71 -7.24 41.32 -6.26
N CYS A 72 -6.27 40.46 -5.95
CA CYS A 72 -6.41 39.43 -4.93
C CYS A 72 -6.62 40.08 -3.53
N PRO A 73 -7.59 39.61 -2.73
CA PRO A 73 -7.82 40.14 -1.39
C PRO A 73 -6.72 39.79 -0.37
N ILE A 74 -5.83 38.84 -0.70
CA ILE A 74 -4.78 38.33 0.20
C ILE A 74 -3.43 38.95 -0.14
N ASP A 75 -3.01 38.88 -1.40
CA ASP A 75 -1.67 39.28 -1.85
C ASP A 75 -1.67 40.47 -2.82
N HIS A 76 -2.85 41.04 -3.11
CA HIS A 76 -3.04 42.20 -3.99
C HIS A 76 -2.52 42.07 -5.41
N LEU A 77 -2.17 40.86 -5.86
CA LEU A 77 -1.78 40.63 -7.25
C LEU A 77 -3.00 40.65 -8.19
N PRO A 78 -2.83 41.06 -9.45
CA PRO A 78 -3.89 41.01 -10.44
C PRO A 78 -4.45 39.59 -10.61
N LEU A 79 -5.77 39.47 -10.56
CA LEU A 79 -6.48 38.22 -10.83
C LEU A 79 -6.65 38.04 -12.33
N ILE A 80 -6.28 36.86 -12.82
CA ILE A 80 -6.44 36.51 -14.23
C ILE A 80 -7.73 35.72 -14.45
N LYS A 81 -8.34 35.84 -15.63
CA LYS A 81 -9.46 34.96 -16.01
C LYS A 81 -8.94 33.53 -16.14
N PHE A 82 -9.57 32.60 -15.43
CA PHE A 82 -9.24 31.19 -15.50
C PHE A 82 -9.96 30.54 -16.69
N THR A 83 -9.19 30.03 -17.65
CA THR A 83 -9.68 29.28 -18.82
C THR A 83 -9.18 27.85 -18.74
N GLY A 84 -10.06 26.91 -18.39
CA GLY A 84 -9.75 25.48 -18.35
C GLY A 84 -10.95 24.67 -18.84
N SER A 85 -10.72 23.42 -19.25
CA SER A 85 -11.79 22.51 -19.72
C SER A 85 -12.92 22.32 -18.71
N SER A 86 -12.63 22.52 -17.42
CA SER A 86 -13.59 22.44 -16.32
C SER A 86 -14.48 23.68 -16.15
N VAL A 87 -14.20 24.80 -16.83
CA VAL A 87 -14.95 26.06 -16.73
C VAL A 87 -15.49 26.47 -18.11
N PRO A 88 -16.81 26.43 -18.31
CA PRO A 88 -17.42 26.81 -19.59
C PRO A 88 -17.18 28.28 -19.95
N TYR A 89 -17.12 28.55 -21.27
CA TYR A 89 -16.77 29.86 -21.82
C TYR A 89 -17.71 31.00 -21.39
N ASN A 90 -18.96 30.67 -21.03
CA ASN A 90 -19.99 31.60 -20.59
C ASN A 90 -19.96 31.90 -19.08
N ILE A 91 -18.93 31.43 -18.37
CA ILE A 91 -18.72 31.63 -16.94
C ILE A 91 -17.38 32.30 -16.73
N THR A 92 -17.36 33.37 -15.94
CA THR A 92 -16.12 34.07 -15.60
C THR A 92 -15.68 33.74 -14.20
N ILE A 93 -14.57 33.01 -14.10
CA ILE A 93 -13.86 32.74 -12.86
C ILE A 93 -12.52 33.45 -12.92
N ARG A 94 -12.14 34.15 -11.86
CA ARG A 94 -10.84 34.82 -11.76
C ARG A 94 -9.99 34.16 -10.70
N ARG A 95 -8.70 33.97 -10.97
CA ARG A 95 -7.78 33.24 -10.09
C ARG A 95 -6.53 34.07 -9.81
N CYS A 96 -6.04 34.01 -8.57
CA CYS A 96 -4.70 34.49 -8.24
C CYS A 96 -3.65 33.42 -8.59
N LEU A 97 -2.56 33.81 -9.25
CA LEU A 97 -1.47 32.89 -9.60
C LEU A 97 -0.62 32.47 -8.40
N LYS A 98 -0.55 33.29 -7.36
CA LYS A 98 0.29 33.04 -6.17
C LYS A 98 -0.44 32.21 -5.12
N CYS A 99 -1.54 32.70 -4.54
CA CYS A 99 -2.28 31.93 -3.52
C CYS A 99 -3.17 30.82 -4.12
N ALA A 100 -3.52 30.91 -5.41
CA ALA A 100 -4.49 30.05 -6.10
C ALA A 100 -5.93 30.15 -5.57
N GLY A 101 -6.25 31.20 -4.82
CA GLY A 101 -7.62 31.58 -4.49
C GLY A 101 -8.37 32.08 -5.72
N VAL A 102 -9.70 32.03 -5.63
CA VAL A 102 -10.60 32.20 -6.75
C VAL A 102 -11.72 33.19 -6.41
N PHE A 103 -11.92 34.16 -7.29
CA PHE A 103 -13.04 35.08 -7.24
C PHE A 103 -14.08 34.74 -8.31
N VAL A 104 -15.35 34.76 -7.94
CA VAL A 104 -16.47 34.50 -8.85
C VAL A 104 -17.70 35.32 -8.45
N SER A 105 -18.44 35.84 -9.43
CA SER A 105 -19.70 36.54 -9.18
C SER A 105 -20.79 35.57 -8.74
N GLN A 106 -21.81 36.05 -8.01
CA GLN A 106 -22.94 35.19 -7.61
C GLN A 106 -23.62 34.52 -8.82
N LYS A 107 -23.81 35.29 -9.90
CA LYS A 107 -24.43 34.82 -11.15
C LYS A 107 -23.61 33.72 -11.81
N ASP A 108 -22.29 33.90 -11.88
CA ASP A 108 -21.39 32.92 -12.49
C ASP A 108 -21.23 31.67 -11.61
N LEU A 109 -21.22 31.83 -10.28
CA LEU A 109 -21.16 30.73 -9.33
C LEU A 109 -22.39 29.82 -9.44
N LEU A 110 -23.58 30.41 -9.57
CA LEU A 110 -24.82 29.67 -9.79
C LEU A 110 -24.78 28.84 -11.07
N LYS A 111 -24.40 29.46 -12.19
CA LYS A 111 -24.23 28.75 -13.47
C LYS A 111 -23.20 27.64 -13.40
N PHE A 112 -22.08 27.90 -12.72
CA PHE A 112 -20.98 26.95 -12.58
C PHE A 112 -21.43 25.69 -11.86
N LYS A 113 -22.16 25.84 -10.75
CA LYS A 113 -22.67 24.72 -9.98
C LYS A 113 -23.83 24.00 -10.65
N ASP A 114 -24.70 24.70 -11.34
CA ASP A 114 -25.77 24.06 -12.11
C ASP A 114 -25.20 23.17 -13.23
N GLN A 115 -24.20 23.65 -13.98
CA GLN A 115 -23.53 22.85 -15.01
C GLN A 115 -22.77 21.65 -14.45
N GLN A 116 -22.11 21.78 -13.28
CA GLN A 116 -21.48 20.63 -12.61
C GLN A 116 -22.53 19.56 -12.26
N ARG A 117 -23.67 19.98 -11.71
CA ARG A 117 -24.76 19.08 -11.36
C ARG A 117 -25.36 18.38 -12.58
N GLN A 118 -25.57 19.09 -13.68
CA GLN A 118 -26.08 18.50 -14.93
C GLN A 118 -25.11 17.45 -15.49
N LYS A 119 -23.80 17.71 -15.49
CA LYS A 119 -22.79 16.73 -15.90
C LYS A 119 -22.80 15.48 -15.02
N ILE A 120 -22.87 15.65 -13.69
CA ILE A 120 -22.95 14.52 -12.75
C ILE A 120 -24.24 13.72 -12.96
N ASN A 121 -25.39 14.40 -13.13
CA ASN A 121 -26.67 13.73 -13.36
C ASN A 121 -26.67 12.96 -14.68
N LEU A 122 -26.10 13.53 -15.74
CA LEU A 122 -25.91 12.84 -17.02
C LEU A 122 -25.10 11.55 -16.82
N LEU A 123 -23.98 11.62 -16.09
CA LEU A 123 -23.14 10.46 -15.78
C LEU A 123 -23.85 9.42 -14.89
N LYS A 124 -24.75 9.85 -13.99
CA LYS A 124 -25.57 8.93 -13.19
C LYS A 124 -26.62 8.18 -14.01
N HIS A 125 -27.15 8.81 -15.05
CA HIS A 125 -28.16 8.20 -15.93
C HIS A 125 -27.54 7.35 -17.06
N LEU A 126 -26.30 7.63 -17.45
CA LEU A 126 -25.50 6.68 -18.19
C LEU A 126 -25.17 5.52 -17.24
N ASN A 127 -25.85 4.38 -17.40
CA ASN A 127 -25.56 3.10 -16.73
C ASN A 127 -24.16 2.55 -17.12
N LEU A 128 -23.12 3.36 -17.06
CA LEU A 128 -21.73 2.93 -17.17
C LEU A 128 -21.44 2.08 -15.93
N PRO A 129 -21.18 0.78 -16.08
CA PRO A 129 -20.69 -0.01 -14.96
C PRO A 129 -19.27 0.46 -14.73
N PHE A 130 -19.07 1.45 -13.86
CA PHE A 130 -17.76 1.62 -13.25
C PHE A 130 -17.68 0.51 -12.21
N PRO A 131 -16.99 -0.62 -12.49
CA PRO A 131 -16.74 -1.58 -11.43
C PRO A 131 -16.09 -0.79 -10.31
N THR A 132 -16.58 -0.96 -9.09
CA THR A 132 -15.91 -0.39 -7.93
C THR A 132 -14.44 -0.79 -8.02
N VAL A 133 -13.52 0.10 -7.69
CA VAL A 133 -12.07 -0.19 -7.75
C VAL A 133 -11.77 -1.55 -7.09
N ALA A 134 -12.48 -1.87 -6.01
CA ALA A 134 -12.43 -3.17 -5.35
C ALA A 134 -12.71 -4.39 -6.26
N ALA A 135 -13.71 -4.34 -7.16
CA ALA A 135 -14.11 -5.47 -8.00
C ALA A 135 -13.04 -5.91 -9.01
N VAL A 136 -12.12 -5.01 -9.38
CA VAL A 136 -11.00 -5.33 -10.28
C VAL A 136 -9.74 -5.68 -9.50
N PHE A 137 -9.44 -4.93 -8.43
CA PHE A 137 -8.18 -5.08 -7.71
C PHE A 137 -8.14 -6.34 -6.83
N ILE A 138 -9.26 -6.74 -6.23
CA ILE A 138 -9.34 -7.94 -5.38
C ILE A 138 -8.94 -9.20 -6.14
N PRO A 139 -9.58 -9.59 -7.27
CA PRO A 139 -9.22 -10.83 -7.96
C PRO A 139 -7.79 -10.82 -8.50
N ILE A 140 -7.30 -9.67 -8.99
CA ILE A 140 -5.91 -9.52 -9.47
C ILE A 140 -4.91 -9.72 -8.33
N PHE A 141 -5.18 -9.12 -7.17
CA PHE A 141 -4.34 -9.29 -5.98
C PHE A 141 -4.28 -10.75 -5.53
N PHE A 142 -5.43 -11.42 -5.43
CA PHE A 142 -5.48 -12.83 -5.05
C PHE A 142 -4.75 -13.73 -6.06
N ALA A 143 -4.92 -13.50 -7.36
CA ALA A 143 -4.17 -14.22 -8.39
C ALA A 143 -2.65 -14.02 -8.24
N GLY A 144 -2.20 -12.78 -7.99
CA GLY A 144 -0.80 -12.46 -7.75
C GLY A 144 -0.21 -13.18 -6.53
N VAL A 145 -0.95 -13.22 -5.42
CA VAL A 145 -0.54 -13.93 -4.19
C VAL A 145 -0.41 -15.43 -4.42
N LEU A 146 -1.35 -16.03 -5.15
CA LEU A 146 -1.32 -17.46 -5.49
C LEU A 146 -0.12 -17.80 -6.40
N LEU A 147 0.15 -16.99 -7.42
CA LEU A 147 1.31 -17.18 -8.30
C LEU A 147 2.63 -17.01 -7.55
N PHE A 148 2.72 -16.05 -6.65
CA PHE A 148 3.94 -15.83 -5.87
C PHE A 148 4.21 -16.97 -4.88
N SER A 149 3.18 -17.44 -4.17
CA SER A 149 3.33 -18.53 -3.20
C SER A 149 3.71 -19.87 -3.85
N THR A 150 3.14 -20.16 -5.03
CA THR A 150 3.51 -21.34 -5.82
C THR A 150 4.95 -21.25 -6.32
N PHE A 151 5.40 -20.09 -6.82
CA PHE A 151 6.78 -19.86 -7.22
C PHE A 151 7.79 -20.08 -6.08
N LEU A 152 7.51 -19.53 -4.89
CA LEU A 152 8.36 -19.72 -3.71
C LEU A 152 8.45 -21.21 -3.31
N THR A 153 7.31 -21.91 -3.33
CA THR A 153 7.24 -23.34 -3.01
C THR A 153 8.10 -24.16 -3.97
N VAL A 154 7.93 -23.95 -5.28
CA VAL A 154 8.69 -24.68 -6.32
C VAL A 154 10.18 -24.42 -6.20
N SER A 155 10.58 -23.16 -5.96
CA SER A 155 11.98 -22.79 -5.82
C SER A 155 12.64 -23.48 -4.63
N LYS A 156 11.99 -23.48 -3.46
CA LYS A 156 12.49 -24.16 -2.25
C LYS A 156 12.54 -25.68 -2.40
N VAL A 157 11.56 -26.28 -3.08
CA VAL A 157 11.56 -27.73 -3.34
C VAL A 157 12.72 -28.13 -4.23
N LYS A 158 12.97 -27.36 -5.31
CA LYS A 158 14.11 -27.61 -6.20
C LYS A 158 15.44 -27.50 -5.48
N GLU A 159 15.63 -26.44 -4.69
CA GLU A 159 16.85 -26.26 -3.87
C GLU A 159 17.07 -27.42 -2.89
N SER A 160 16.00 -27.89 -2.22
CA SER A 160 16.07 -29.05 -1.33
C SER A 160 16.46 -30.34 -2.07
N GLN A 161 15.93 -30.55 -3.28
CA GLN A 161 16.30 -31.71 -4.11
C GLN A 161 17.76 -31.65 -4.55
N ASP A 162 18.24 -30.49 -5.01
CA ASP A 162 19.63 -30.30 -5.42
C ASP A 162 20.59 -30.53 -4.24
N ASN A 163 20.25 -30.03 -3.05
CA ASN A 163 21.01 -30.26 -1.81
C ASN A 163 21.04 -31.75 -1.41
N GLN A 164 19.91 -32.45 -1.55
CA GLN A 164 19.87 -33.89 -1.28
C GLN A 164 20.69 -34.69 -2.29
N ALA A 165 20.65 -34.32 -3.58
CA ALA A 165 21.44 -34.97 -4.62
C ALA A 165 22.95 -34.79 -4.34
N LYS A 166 23.38 -33.56 -4.06
CA LYS A 166 24.77 -33.27 -3.71
C LYS A 166 25.22 -34.02 -2.45
N ALA A 167 24.39 -34.08 -1.41
CA ALA A 167 24.72 -34.85 -0.21
C ALA A 167 24.83 -36.36 -0.48
N ARG A 168 24.02 -36.92 -1.38
CA ARG A 168 24.10 -38.35 -1.78
C ARG A 168 25.36 -38.68 -2.57
N GLU A 169 25.83 -37.77 -3.40
CA GLU A 169 27.09 -37.93 -4.10
C GLU A 169 28.28 -37.88 -3.14
N MET A 170 28.18 -37.08 -2.07
CA MET A 170 29.26 -36.92 -1.10
C MET A 170 29.28 -38.01 -0.02
N ILE A 171 28.13 -38.45 0.50
CA ILE A 171 28.05 -39.45 1.57
C ILE A 171 28.10 -40.84 0.94
N THR A 172 29.23 -41.54 1.11
CA THR A 172 29.47 -42.83 0.47
C THR A 172 28.97 -44.02 1.29
N SER A 173 28.84 -43.87 2.61
CA SER A 173 28.35 -44.92 3.50
C SER A 173 27.76 -44.31 4.77
N VAL A 174 26.66 -44.89 5.27
CA VAL A 174 26.03 -44.53 6.54
C VAL A 174 25.62 -45.81 7.26
N GLN A 175 25.97 -45.91 8.55
CA GLN A 175 25.63 -47.03 9.41
C GLN A 175 25.16 -46.54 10.78
N THR A 176 24.15 -47.21 11.32
CA THR A 176 23.65 -46.99 12.68
C THR A 176 23.95 -48.22 13.53
N VAL A 177 24.62 -48.02 14.66
CA VAL A 177 25.04 -49.09 15.58
C VAL A 177 24.33 -48.88 16.91
N PRO A 178 23.35 -49.72 17.30
CA PRO A 178 22.74 -49.63 18.62
C PRO A 178 23.79 -49.92 19.69
N VAL A 179 23.85 -49.08 20.74
CA VAL A 179 24.78 -49.26 21.86
C VAL A 179 24.04 -49.83 23.08
N ASN A 180 22.85 -49.30 23.35
CA ASN A 180 21.90 -49.79 24.35
C ASN A 180 20.48 -49.24 24.04
N SER A 181 19.50 -49.46 24.92
CA SER A 181 18.10 -49.04 24.71
C SER A 181 17.88 -47.53 24.56
N GLN A 182 18.85 -46.70 24.98
CA GLN A 182 18.74 -45.23 24.97
C GLN A 182 19.88 -44.55 24.22
N THR A 183 20.76 -45.32 23.58
CA THR A 183 21.98 -44.83 22.95
C THR A 183 22.22 -45.51 21.60
N THR A 184 22.45 -44.70 20.56
CA THR A 184 22.76 -45.20 19.21
C THR A 184 23.95 -44.43 18.64
N GLY A 185 24.91 -45.16 18.09
CA GLY A 185 26.01 -44.61 17.31
C GLY A 185 25.61 -44.44 15.85
N ILE A 186 26.02 -43.34 15.24
CA ILE A 186 25.90 -43.09 13.81
C ILE A 186 27.29 -42.88 13.25
N ILE A 187 27.65 -43.65 12.21
CA ILE A 187 28.94 -43.57 11.52
C ILE A 187 28.67 -43.33 10.04
N PHE A 188 29.37 -42.38 9.44
CA PHE A 188 29.29 -42.15 8.00
C PHE A 188 30.62 -41.68 7.42
N ILE A 189 30.76 -41.89 6.11
CA ILE A 189 31.97 -41.57 5.33
C ILE A 189 31.58 -40.59 4.22
N THR A 190 32.42 -39.59 4.00
CA THR A 190 32.28 -38.63 2.89
C THR A 190 33.44 -38.76 1.90
N SER A 191 33.20 -38.41 0.64
CA SER A 191 34.22 -38.37 -0.42
C SER A 191 35.31 -37.32 -0.16
N ASP A 192 34.91 -36.14 0.34
CA ASP A 192 35.78 -35.02 0.64
C ASP A 192 35.79 -34.68 2.15
N PRO A 193 36.86 -34.06 2.68
CA PRO A 193 36.90 -33.59 4.05
C PRO A 193 35.89 -32.46 4.28
N VAL A 194 34.92 -32.67 5.18
CA VAL A 194 33.85 -31.70 5.49
C VAL A 194 33.60 -31.60 6.99
N THR A 195 33.00 -30.49 7.44
CA THR A 195 32.41 -30.46 8.78
C THR A 195 31.03 -31.09 8.73
N ALA A 196 30.52 -31.59 9.85
CA ALA A 196 29.24 -32.27 9.84
C ALA A 196 28.45 -32.10 11.14
N SER A 197 27.13 -32.08 11.00
CA SER A 197 26.17 -32.13 12.09
C SER A 197 25.05 -33.13 11.77
N ILE A 198 24.42 -33.67 12.80
CA ILE A 198 23.26 -34.54 12.69
C ILE A 198 22.09 -33.86 13.38
N THR A 199 20.98 -33.75 12.67
CA THR A 199 19.68 -33.36 13.24
C THR A 199 18.79 -34.58 13.30
N TYR A 200 18.25 -34.90 14.47
CA TYR A 200 17.43 -36.09 14.71
C TYR A 200 16.17 -35.77 15.52
N TRP A 201 15.12 -36.57 15.33
CA TRP A 201 13.83 -36.40 15.98
C TRP A 201 12.99 -37.67 15.98
N SER A 202 12.13 -37.83 16.99
CA SER A 202 10.99 -38.76 16.97
C SER A 202 9.68 -38.04 16.60
N ASN A 203 9.57 -36.75 16.94
CA ASN A 203 8.49 -35.86 16.52
C ASN A 203 9.07 -34.70 15.68
N PRO A 204 8.58 -34.45 14.44
CA PRO A 204 9.08 -33.38 13.57
C PRO A 204 9.09 -31.97 14.19
N LEU A 205 8.28 -31.73 15.22
CA LEU A 205 8.22 -30.46 15.96
C LEU A 205 9.35 -30.29 16.98
N ASN A 206 10.03 -31.37 17.37
CA ASN A 206 11.08 -31.36 18.39
C ASN A 206 12.39 -31.97 17.85
N LYS A 207 13.07 -31.19 17.00
CA LYS A 207 14.34 -31.58 16.39
C LYS A 207 15.51 -31.24 17.32
N LYS A 208 16.43 -32.19 17.50
CA LYS A 208 17.69 -31.99 18.23
C LYS A 208 18.86 -32.05 17.25
N THR A 209 19.81 -31.14 17.38
CA THR A 209 21.00 -31.09 16.52
C THR A 209 22.25 -31.29 17.37
N ILE A 210 23.16 -32.14 16.88
CA ILE A 210 24.49 -32.33 17.45
C ILE A 210 25.55 -32.07 16.39
N ILE A 211 26.67 -31.50 16.81
CA ILE A 211 27.84 -31.33 15.96
C ILE A 211 28.63 -32.64 15.98
N VAL A 212 28.93 -33.18 14.80
CA VAL A 212 29.67 -34.44 14.64
C VAL A 212 31.15 -34.17 14.40
N SER A 213 31.48 -33.14 13.61
CA SER A 213 32.86 -32.77 13.32
C SER A 213 32.96 -31.27 13.10
N GLU A 214 33.67 -30.61 14.01
CA GLU A 214 33.98 -29.16 13.94
C GLU A 214 35.08 -28.85 12.94
N THR A 215 35.97 -29.82 12.68
CA THR A 215 37.04 -29.73 11.69
C THR A 215 36.76 -30.65 10.49
N PRO A 216 37.16 -30.26 9.26
CA PRO A 216 36.94 -31.08 8.08
C PRO A 216 37.58 -32.48 8.19
N LYS A 217 36.76 -33.53 8.04
CA LYS A 217 37.16 -34.95 8.07
C LYS A 217 36.38 -35.73 7.01
N THR A 218 36.86 -36.92 6.64
CA THR A 218 36.17 -37.85 5.72
C THR A 218 35.44 -38.98 6.45
N VAL A 219 35.78 -39.23 7.71
CA VAL A 219 35.14 -40.24 8.56
C VAL A 219 34.54 -39.56 9.77
N HIS A 220 33.25 -39.77 9.98
CA HIS A 220 32.45 -39.11 10.99
C HIS A 220 31.76 -40.14 11.88
N SER A 221 31.74 -39.87 13.18
CA SER A 221 31.04 -40.69 14.15
C SER A 221 30.45 -39.83 15.25
N ALA A 222 29.21 -40.11 15.61
CA ALA A 222 28.53 -39.48 16.74
C ALA A 222 27.72 -40.48 17.55
N ILE A 223 27.58 -40.20 18.84
CA ILE A 223 26.78 -40.99 19.76
C ILE A 223 25.57 -40.16 20.19
N LEU A 224 24.38 -40.63 19.83
CA LEU A 224 23.12 -40.07 20.29
C LEU A 224 22.77 -40.68 21.64
N LYS A 225 22.49 -39.84 22.65
CA LYS A 225 22.15 -40.25 24.02
C LYS A 225 20.76 -39.76 24.41
N ASN A 226 20.23 -40.30 25.51
CA ASN A 226 18.94 -39.93 26.09
C ASN A 226 17.79 -40.09 25.07
N LEU A 227 17.81 -41.21 24.35
CA LEU A 227 16.74 -41.61 23.44
C LEU A 227 15.67 -42.38 24.23
N GLY A 228 14.42 -42.32 23.76
CA GLY A 228 13.34 -43.16 24.30
C GLY A 228 13.55 -44.61 23.89
N GLU A 229 13.12 -45.54 24.74
CA GLU A 229 13.18 -46.99 24.47
C GLU A 229 12.14 -47.39 23.43
N GLU A 230 12.44 -48.41 22.61
CA GLU A 230 11.59 -48.89 21.51
C GLU A 230 11.00 -47.80 20.58
N THR A 231 11.69 -46.68 20.44
CA THR A 231 11.18 -45.49 19.74
C THR A 231 11.82 -45.37 18.36
N ASP A 232 11.00 -45.08 17.35
CA ASP A 232 11.47 -44.77 16.00
C ASP A 232 12.01 -43.34 15.94
N TYR A 233 13.24 -43.21 15.45
CA TYR A 233 13.90 -41.93 15.22
C TYR A 233 14.21 -41.75 13.75
N LYS A 234 14.08 -40.50 13.29
CA LYS A 234 14.56 -40.04 12.00
C LYS A 234 15.73 -39.10 12.20
N TYR A 235 16.64 -39.06 11.23
CA TYR A 235 17.74 -38.10 11.22
C TYR A 235 18.17 -37.68 9.82
N GLN A 236 18.81 -36.52 9.75
CA GLN A 236 19.47 -36.00 8.56
C GLN A 236 20.89 -35.57 8.92
N ILE A 237 21.81 -35.72 7.98
CA ILE A 237 23.19 -35.30 8.09
C ILE A 237 23.33 -33.99 7.31
N THR A 238 23.86 -32.96 7.94
CA THR A 238 24.20 -31.69 7.28
C THR A 238 25.71 -31.57 7.21
N LEU A 239 26.23 -31.40 6.00
CA LEU A 239 27.66 -31.24 5.72
C LEU A 239 27.97 -29.77 5.49
N GLY A 240 28.99 -29.25 6.17
CA GLY A 240 29.55 -27.91 5.94
C GLY A 240 30.75 -27.98 5.01
N LEU A 241 30.65 -27.27 3.88
CA LEU A 241 31.66 -27.21 2.84
C LEU A 241 32.64 -26.04 3.08
N THR A 242 33.85 -26.13 2.53
CA THR A 242 34.93 -25.13 2.69
C THR A 242 34.58 -23.74 2.18
N ASN A 243 33.61 -23.63 1.27
CA ASN A 243 33.09 -22.37 0.74
C ASN A 243 31.92 -21.78 1.57
N ASN A 244 31.74 -22.24 2.82
CA ASN A 244 30.66 -21.83 3.70
C ASN A 244 29.23 -22.22 3.23
N SER A 245 29.12 -23.07 2.19
CA SER A 245 27.84 -23.66 1.79
C SER A 245 27.54 -24.93 2.60
N GLN A 246 26.27 -25.25 2.74
CA GLN A 246 25.81 -26.44 3.47
C GLN A 246 24.97 -27.31 2.55
N THR A 247 25.05 -28.62 2.73
CA THR A 247 24.21 -29.59 2.02
C THR A 247 23.66 -30.61 2.99
N THR A 248 22.40 -30.99 2.83
CA THR A 248 21.70 -31.87 3.79
C THR A 248 21.25 -33.14 3.09
N SER A 249 21.46 -34.29 3.74
CA SER A 249 21.07 -35.60 3.24
C SER A 249 19.55 -35.80 3.18
N SER A 250 19.11 -36.85 2.48
CA SER A 250 17.78 -37.41 2.69
C SER A 250 17.63 -37.93 4.13
N GLU A 251 16.38 -38.15 4.56
CA GLU A 251 16.08 -38.72 5.88
C GLU A 251 16.55 -40.18 5.97
N TYR A 252 17.20 -40.51 7.07
CA TYR A 252 17.50 -41.87 7.51
C TYR A 252 16.65 -42.19 8.75
N SER A 253 16.46 -43.47 9.04
CA SER A 253 15.68 -43.92 10.19
C SER A 253 16.42 -44.99 10.98
N PHE A 254 16.23 -45.03 12.29
CA PHE A 254 16.65 -46.13 13.16
C PHE A 254 15.65 -46.29 14.31
N LYS A 255 15.63 -47.47 14.92
CA LYS A 255 14.79 -47.78 16.09
C LYS A 255 15.68 -48.14 17.26
N THR A 256 15.38 -47.62 18.45
CA THR A 256 16.05 -48.03 19.69
C THR A 256 15.56 -49.40 20.15
N GLN A 257 16.43 -50.16 20.80
CA GLN A 257 16.12 -51.49 21.35
C GLN A 257 15.49 -51.39 22.75
#